data_AF-A0AAJ1GM06-F1
#
_entry.id   AF-A0AAJ1GM06-F1
#
_cell.length_a   1.000
_cell.length_b   1.000
_cell.length_c   1.000
_cell.angle_alpha   90.00
_cell.angle_beta   90.00
_cell.angle_gamma   90.00
#
_symmetry.space_group_name_H-M   'P 1'
#
loop_
_entity.id
_entity.type
_entity.pdbx_description
1 polymer ?
#
loop_
_entity_poly.entity_id
_entity_poly.type
_entity_poly.pdbx_seq_one_letter_code
_entity_poly.pdbx_strand_id
1 'polypeptide(L)'
;MIENQLLDFYKNKLTSWNLIYKPISLKYKIFKSIFAIISLIFIGLYLYAVFSTNNNKTILYNPFVHLTIYCLIVLTFFQLFKKTVMIPAQNQAYKKYKIEVKSPYWNESISLIIKSFLTQNNILTGKPETDEKTLDFLIDIFHNRIDQLEKKGWASILSTYGGLALLFIIPAWTALNQWINNPINKIFNDVSQAIGYFLGISSLILIIIFFIWAPIRQGVLEEMFSSQLKDTRHLTQALENIRLAIHTPAYYQKIESKIMQPQIIDSIIQEYMNDSQEQTNISPLPNNMFVADEIEKLAILKDKKIITDAEFIKQKEKLLD
;
A
#
# COMPACT_ATOMS: atom_id res chain seq x y z
N MET A 1 -18.22 -9.45 -6.45
CA MET A 1 -17.65 -10.69 -5.87
C MET A 1 -16.26 -10.98 -6.43
N ILE A 2 -16.11 -11.08 -7.76
CA ILE A 2 -14.80 -11.25 -8.45
C ILE A 2 -13.80 -10.15 -8.09
N GLU A 3 -14.24 -8.88 -8.05
CA GLU A 3 -13.38 -7.74 -7.68
C GLU A 3 -12.67 -7.97 -6.33
N ASN A 4 -13.41 -8.42 -5.32
CA ASN A 4 -12.86 -8.65 -3.98
C ASN A 4 -11.97 -9.88 -3.95
N GLN A 5 -12.31 -10.95 -4.68
CA GLN A 5 -11.46 -12.13 -4.79
C GLN A 5 -10.13 -11.81 -5.48
N LEU A 6 -10.16 -11.03 -6.57
CA LEU A 6 -8.95 -10.66 -7.29
C LEU A 6 -8.06 -9.72 -6.46
N LEU A 7 -8.67 -8.77 -5.74
CA LEU A 7 -7.96 -7.87 -4.85
C LEU A 7 -7.37 -8.63 -3.64
N ASP A 8 -8.09 -9.62 -3.12
CA ASP A 8 -7.61 -10.49 -2.04
C ASP A 8 -6.43 -11.37 -2.49
N PHE A 9 -6.56 -12.02 -3.64
CA PHE A 9 -5.46 -12.77 -4.26
C PHE A 9 -4.22 -11.89 -4.45
N TYR A 10 -4.40 -10.69 -5.00
CA TYR A 10 -3.29 -9.74 -5.19
C TYR A 10 -2.63 -9.39 -3.85
N LYS A 11 -3.42 -9.03 -2.84
CA LYS A 11 -2.90 -8.67 -1.51
C LYS A 11 -2.14 -9.81 -0.85
N ASN A 12 -2.72 -11.01 -0.85
CA ASN A 12 -2.23 -12.15 -0.10
C ASN A 12 -1.04 -12.85 -0.76
N LYS A 13 -0.92 -12.79 -2.10
CA LYS A 13 0.20 -13.46 -2.80
C LYS A 13 1.09 -12.55 -3.62
N LEU A 14 0.57 -11.51 -4.26
CA LEU A 14 1.31 -10.74 -5.29
C LEU A 14 1.96 -9.46 -4.78
N THR A 15 1.66 -9.02 -3.56
CA THR A 15 2.35 -7.85 -2.97
C THR A 15 3.86 -8.10 -2.86
N SER A 16 4.65 -7.03 -2.98
CA SER A 16 6.10 -7.11 -2.79
C SER A 16 6.46 -7.73 -1.43
N TRP A 17 5.65 -7.47 -0.40
CA TRP A 17 5.79 -8.12 0.90
C TRP A 17 5.69 -9.64 0.79
N ASN A 18 4.62 -10.16 0.19
CA ASN A 18 4.38 -11.60 0.11
C ASN A 18 5.32 -12.33 -0.85
N LEU A 19 5.63 -11.73 -2.00
CA LEU A 19 6.55 -12.34 -2.96
C LEU A 19 8.01 -12.31 -2.50
N ILE A 20 8.48 -11.19 -1.91
CA ILE A 20 9.91 -10.94 -1.70
C ILE A 20 10.30 -11.04 -0.22
N TYR A 21 9.52 -10.45 0.69
CA TYR A 21 9.96 -10.23 2.07
C TYR A 21 9.41 -11.25 3.09
N LYS A 22 8.30 -11.95 2.79
CA LYS A 22 7.71 -13.00 3.64
C LYS A 22 8.74 -14.03 4.14
N PRO A 23 9.66 -14.55 3.29
CA PRO A 23 10.69 -15.51 3.72
C PRO A 23 11.71 -14.94 4.74
N ILE A 24 11.90 -13.61 4.75
CA ILE A 24 12.86 -12.91 5.63
C ILE A 24 12.12 -12.07 6.68
N SER A 25 10.83 -12.36 6.90
CA SER A 25 9.96 -11.61 7.81
C SER A 25 10.54 -11.46 9.22
N LEU A 26 11.26 -12.46 9.74
CA LEU A 26 11.93 -12.38 11.03
C LEU A 26 13.03 -11.30 11.05
N LYS A 27 13.96 -11.33 10.09
CA LYS A 27 15.05 -10.33 10.03
C LYS A 27 14.49 -8.93 9.80
N TYR A 28 13.46 -8.81 8.96
CA TYR A 28 12.76 -7.55 8.74
C TYR A 28 12.12 -7.02 10.04
N LYS A 29 11.40 -7.86 10.79
CA LYS A 29 10.77 -7.48 12.07
C LYS A 29 11.82 -7.07 13.09
N ILE A 30 12.91 -7.82 13.23
CA ILE A 30 14.02 -7.49 14.13
C ILE A 30 14.61 -6.12 13.78
N PHE A 31 14.88 -5.89 12.49
CA PHE A 31 15.45 -4.63 12.02
C PHE A 31 14.51 -3.45 12.30
N LYS A 32 13.21 -3.60 12.04
CA LYS A 32 12.19 -2.60 12.36
C LYS A 32 12.13 -2.29 13.86
N SER A 33 12.17 -3.31 14.72
CA SER A 33 12.17 -3.12 16.17
C SER A 33 13.41 -2.39 16.66
N ILE A 34 14.61 -2.77 16.18
CA ILE A 34 15.86 -2.09 16.53
C ILE A 34 15.80 -0.62 16.12
N PHE A 35 15.32 -0.32 14.91
CA PHE A 35 15.16 1.06 14.45
C PHE A 35 14.26 1.90 15.34
N ALA A 36 13.12 1.33 15.74
CA ALA A 36 12.15 2.00 16.59
C ALA A 36 12.75 2.31 17.97
N ILE A 37 13.47 1.36 18.57
CA ILE A 37 14.14 1.54 19.86
C ILE A 37 15.20 2.65 19.76
N ILE A 38 16.08 2.60 18.75
CA ILE A 38 17.11 3.63 18.55
C ILE A 38 16.47 5.00 18.37
N SER A 39 15.42 5.10 17.56
CA SER A 39 14.72 6.38 17.33
C SER A 39 14.08 6.92 18.61
N LEU A 40 13.47 6.06 19.42
CA LEU A 40 12.82 6.46 20.67
C LEU A 40 13.84 6.96 21.70
N ILE A 41 15.00 6.30 21.80
CA ILE A 41 16.12 6.75 22.63
C ILE A 41 16.61 8.13 22.17
N PHE A 42 16.79 8.32 20.85
CA PHE A 42 17.24 9.60 20.30
C PHE A 42 16.24 10.73 20.52
N ILE A 43 14.94 10.46 20.40
CA ILE A 43 13.89 11.43 20.72
C ILE A 43 13.97 11.82 22.20
N GLY A 44 14.13 10.84 23.11
CA GLY A 44 14.30 11.10 24.54
C GLY A 44 15.54 11.95 24.85
N LEU A 45 16.68 11.64 24.23
CA LEU A 45 17.92 12.42 24.38
C LEU A 45 17.81 13.82 23.79
N TYR A 46 17.15 13.97 22.64
CA TYR A 46 16.89 15.26 22.02
C TYR A 46 16.02 16.15 22.92
N LEU A 47 14.93 15.60 23.46
CA LEU A 47 14.07 16.32 24.41
C LEU A 47 14.85 16.70 25.67
N TYR A 48 15.66 15.80 26.21
CA TYR A 48 16.54 16.11 27.33
C TYR A 48 17.53 17.24 27.00
N ALA A 49 18.16 17.22 25.81
CA ALA A 49 19.09 18.27 25.39
C ALA A 49 18.41 19.63 25.22
N VAL A 50 17.16 19.66 24.74
CA VAL A 50 16.38 20.90 24.56
C VAL A 50 15.88 21.47 25.89
N PHE A 51 15.46 20.62 26.83
CA PHE A 51 14.83 21.05 28.09
C PHE A 51 15.75 21.04 29.31
N SER A 52 16.98 20.51 29.19
CA SER A 52 17.97 20.59 30.26
C SER A 52 18.42 22.03 30.45
N THR A 53 18.10 22.61 31.60
CA THR A 53 18.48 23.97 32.04
C THR A 53 19.98 24.13 32.32
N ASN A 54 20.77 23.09 32.08
CA ASN A 54 22.19 23.12 32.38
C ASN A 54 22.94 23.80 31.22
N ASN A 55 23.49 24.99 31.47
CA ASN A 55 24.34 25.78 30.56
C ASN A 55 25.69 25.11 30.22
N ASN A 56 25.74 23.78 30.22
CA ASN A 56 26.92 23.03 29.80
C ASN A 56 27.10 23.21 28.29
N LYS A 57 28.07 24.05 27.93
CA LYS A 57 28.54 24.36 26.57
C LYS A 57 29.15 23.16 25.83
N THR A 58 28.82 21.93 26.22
CA THR A 58 29.32 20.73 25.57
C THR A 58 28.60 20.59 24.24
N ILE A 59 29.36 20.48 23.15
CA ILE A 59 28.86 20.34 21.76
C ILE A 59 27.77 19.28 21.63
N LEU A 60 27.82 18.23 22.46
CA LEU A 60 26.81 17.18 22.49
C LEU A 60 25.42 17.72 22.82
N TYR A 61 25.22 18.69 23.71
CA TYR A 61 23.89 19.18 24.08
C TYR A 61 23.26 20.15 23.07
N ASN A 62 23.95 20.45 21.98
CA ASN A 62 23.38 21.28 20.93
C ASN A 62 22.33 20.47 20.13
N PRO A 63 21.07 20.93 20.05
CA PRO A 63 20.00 20.22 19.33
C PRO A 63 20.31 20.01 17.84
N PHE A 64 21.06 20.92 17.21
CA PHE A 64 21.49 20.77 15.81
C PHE A 64 22.52 19.65 15.64
N VAL A 65 23.42 19.48 16.59
CA VAL A 65 24.42 18.39 16.58
C VAL A 65 23.73 17.05 16.80
N HIS A 66 22.78 16.97 17.75
CA HIS A 66 21.95 15.79 17.95
C HIS A 66 21.18 15.39 16.68
N LEU A 67 20.53 16.35 16.02
CA LEU A 67 19.81 16.10 14.77
C LEU A 67 20.74 15.56 13.68
N THR A 68 21.93 16.15 13.55
CA THR A 68 22.94 15.73 12.56
C THR A 68 23.40 14.29 12.81
N ILE A 69 23.70 13.95 14.08
CA ILE A 69 24.08 12.59 14.48
C ILE A 69 22.94 11.60 14.19
N TYR A 70 21.70 11.98 14.50
CA TYR A 70 20.53 11.14 14.21
C TYR A 70 20.39 10.87 12.71
N CYS A 71 20.50 11.90 11.86
CA CYS A 71 20.47 11.75 10.41
C CYS A 71 21.56 10.79 9.90
N LEU A 72 22.79 10.89 10.42
CA LEU A 72 23.86 9.98 10.06
C LEU A 72 23.55 8.52 10.45
N ILE A 73 23.02 8.31 11.65
CA ILE A 73 22.60 6.98 12.11
C ILE A 73 21.50 6.41 11.22
N VAL A 74 20.48 7.21 10.86
CA VAL A 74 19.41 6.79 9.95
C VAL A 74 19.98 6.38 8.60
N LEU A 75 20.92 7.15 8.04
CA LEU A 75 21.59 6.80 6.78
C LEU A 75 22.38 5.49 6.88
N THR A 76 23.18 5.32 7.93
CA THR A 76 23.93 4.07 8.17
C THR A 76 22.99 2.89 8.34
N PHE A 77 21.90 3.08 9.07
CA PHE A 77 20.89 2.07 9.31
C PHE A 77 20.16 1.67 8.03
N PHE A 78 19.86 2.63 7.15
CA PHE A 78 19.30 2.35 5.83
C PHE A 78 20.24 1.51 4.95
N GLN A 79 21.55 1.80 4.98
CA GLN A 79 22.53 0.98 4.26
C GLN A 79 22.62 -0.45 4.83
N LEU A 80 22.60 -0.59 6.15
CA LEU A 80 22.55 -1.89 6.84
C LEU A 80 21.27 -2.66 6.50
N PHE A 81 20.12 -1.98 6.41
CA PHE A 81 18.85 -2.57 5.99
C PHE A 81 18.96 -3.14 4.58
N LYS A 82 19.48 -2.33 3.65
CA LYS A 82 19.65 -2.72 2.26
C LYS A 82 20.51 -3.97 2.15
N LYS A 83 21.64 -4.01 2.86
CA LYS A 83 22.58 -5.15 2.84
C LYS A 83 22.04 -6.40 3.53
N THR A 84 21.33 -6.25 4.64
CA THR A 84 20.95 -7.37 5.53
C THR A 84 19.56 -7.94 5.21
N VAL A 85 18.66 -7.10 4.68
CA VAL A 85 17.27 -7.46 4.42
C VAL A 85 16.96 -7.41 2.93
N MET A 86 17.18 -6.28 2.27
CA MET A 86 16.74 -6.09 0.88
C MET A 86 17.49 -6.98 -0.12
N ILE A 87 18.83 -6.96 -0.13
CA ILE A 87 19.64 -7.78 -1.05
C ILE A 87 19.40 -9.28 -0.82
N PRO A 88 19.39 -9.80 0.42
CA PRO A 88 19.08 -11.20 0.66
C PRO A 88 17.67 -11.59 0.22
N ALA A 89 16.68 -10.70 0.39
CA ALA A 89 15.31 -10.93 -0.06
C ALA A 89 15.22 -11.02 -1.58
N GLN A 90 15.87 -10.10 -2.28
CA GLN A 90 15.96 -10.13 -3.75
C GLN A 90 16.66 -11.40 -4.24
N ASN A 91 17.74 -11.82 -3.60
CA ASN A 91 18.45 -13.05 -3.96
C ASN A 91 17.60 -14.32 -3.72
N GLN A 92 16.83 -14.37 -2.64
CA GLN A 92 15.90 -15.49 -2.40
C GLN A 92 14.75 -15.50 -3.40
N ALA A 93 14.17 -14.33 -3.70
CA ALA A 93 13.16 -14.19 -4.73
C ALA A 93 13.70 -14.64 -6.10
N TYR A 94 14.92 -14.24 -6.47
CA TYR A 94 15.58 -14.71 -7.69
C TYR A 94 15.76 -16.24 -7.70
N LYS A 95 16.18 -16.84 -6.59
CA LYS A 95 16.32 -18.29 -6.50
C LYS A 95 14.99 -19.03 -6.69
N LYS A 96 13.90 -18.51 -6.10
CA LYS A 96 12.56 -19.10 -6.15
C LYS A 96 11.88 -18.89 -7.51
N TYR A 97 11.87 -17.65 -8.00
CA TYR A 97 11.09 -17.25 -9.18
C TYR A 97 11.89 -17.18 -10.48
N LYS A 98 13.23 -17.28 -10.41
CA LYS A 98 14.17 -17.19 -11.55
C LYS A 98 14.12 -15.86 -12.32
N ILE A 99 13.54 -14.82 -11.72
CA ILE A 99 13.47 -13.47 -12.29
C ILE A 99 14.03 -12.47 -11.30
N GLU A 100 14.77 -11.51 -11.83
CA GLU A 100 15.31 -10.42 -11.05
C GLU A 100 14.20 -9.44 -10.62
N VAL A 101 14.13 -9.20 -9.31
CA VAL A 101 13.18 -8.26 -8.71
C VAL A 101 13.49 -6.84 -9.20
N LYS A 102 12.46 -6.11 -9.68
CA LYS A 102 12.57 -4.79 -10.35
C LYS A 102 13.19 -4.82 -11.76
N SER A 103 13.41 -5.99 -12.36
CA SER A 103 13.64 -6.05 -13.81
C SER A 103 12.38 -5.59 -14.56
N PRO A 104 12.50 -5.15 -15.83
CA PRO A 104 11.33 -4.87 -16.66
C PRO A 104 10.32 -6.00 -16.58
N TYR A 105 10.77 -7.25 -16.83
CA TYR A 105 10.02 -8.51 -16.86
C TYR A 105 9.31 -8.90 -15.55
N TRP A 106 9.62 -8.24 -14.43
CA TRP A 106 8.97 -8.52 -13.14
C TRP A 106 7.49 -8.15 -13.18
N ASN A 107 7.13 -7.04 -13.82
CA ASN A 107 5.74 -6.57 -13.89
C ASN A 107 4.91 -7.40 -14.89
N GLU A 108 5.51 -7.81 -16.01
CA GLU A 108 4.88 -8.74 -16.96
C GLU A 108 4.64 -10.10 -16.30
N SER A 109 5.57 -10.56 -15.46
CA SER A 109 5.40 -11.80 -14.70
C SER A 109 4.24 -11.72 -13.69
N ILE A 110 4.06 -10.59 -13.01
CA ILE A 110 2.87 -10.36 -12.16
C ILE A 110 1.59 -10.37 -13.00
N SER A 111 1.61 -9.72 -14.16
CA SER A 111 0.47 -9.68 -15.09
C SER A 111 0.09 -11.09 -15.57
N LEU A 112 1.08 -11.94 -15.81
CA LEU A 112 0.87 -13.35 -16.15
C LEU A 112 0.28 -14.17 -15.02
N ILE A 113 0.74 -13.98 -13.78
CA ILE A 113 0.15 -14.68 -12.64
C ILE A 113 -1.33 -14.32 -12.51
N ILE A 114 -1.67 -13.04 -12.68
CA ILE A 114 -3.06 -12.57 -12.67
C ILE A 114 -3.85 -13.17 -13.83
N LYS A 115 -3.29 -13.20 -15.05
CA LYS A 115 -3.93 -13.83 -16.21
C LYS A 115 -4.23 -15.30 -15.95
N SER A 116 -3.23 -16.07 -15.48
CA SER A 116 -3.40 -17.49 -15.16
C SER A 116 -4.45 -17.70 -14.07
N PHE A 117 -4.47 -16.87 -13.04
CA PHE A 117 -5.50 -16.91 -12.01
C PHE A 117 -6.90 -16.68 -12.59
N LEU A 118 -7.08 -15.67 -13.44
CA LEU A 118 -8.37 -15.38 -14.07
C LEU A 118 -8.83 -16.52 -15.00
N THR A 119 -7.90 -17.14 -15.74
CA THR A 119 -8.20 -18.30 -16.59
C THR A 119 -8.56 -19.54 -15.77
N GLN A 120 -7.82 -19.85 -14.70
CA GLN A 120 -8.09 -21.00 -13.83
C GLN A 120 -9.42 -20.91 -13.09
N ASN A 121 -9.90 -19.69 -12.83
CA ASN A 121 -11.22 -19.44 -12.21
C ASN A 121 -12.35 -19.26 -13.25
N ASN A 122 -12.14 -19.60 -14.52
CA ASN A 122 -13.12 -19.46 -15.60
C ASN A 122 -13.64 -18.01 -15.81
N ILE A 123 -12.87 -17.00 -15.41
CA ILE A 123 -13.21 -15.59 -15.64
C ILE A 123 -12.79 -15.18 -17.06
N LEU A 124 -11.61 -15.62 -17.50
CA LEU A 124 -11.19 -15.52 -18.90
C LEU A 124 -11.50 -16.82 -19.61
N THR A 125 -12.21 -16.72 -20.72
CA THR A 125 -12.72 -17.85 -21.51
C THR A 125 -11.77 -18.27 -22.64
N GLY A 126 -10.71 -17.50 -22.89
CA GLY A 126 -9.78 -17.70 -24.00
C GLY A 126 -10.28 -17.16 -25.34
N LYS A 127 -11.50 -16.59 -25.39
CA LYS A 127 -12.04 -15.92 -26.57
C LYS A 127 -11.67 -14.44 -26.52
N PRO A 128 -10.88 -13.91 -27.48
CA PRO A 128 -10.34 -12.56 -27.43
C PRO A 128 -11.39 -11.46 -27.18
N GLU A 129 -12.50 -11.48 -27.91
CA GLU A 129 -13.56 -10.46 -27.79
C GLU A 129 -14.29 -10.48 -26.45
N THR A 130 -14.54 -11.66 -25.89
CA THR A 130 -15.21 -11.82 -24.59
C THR A 130 -14.27 -11.47 -23.45
N ASP A 131 -13.00 -11.89 -23.57
CA ASP A 131 -11.96 -11.64 -22.59
C ASP A 131 -11.62 -10.15 -22.51
N GLU A 132 -11.59 -9.45 -23.66
CA GLU A 132 -11.39 -8.00 -23.72
C GLU A 132 -12.51 -7.25 -22.97
N LYS A 133 -13.78 -7.54 -23.26
CA LYS A 133 -14.92 -6.94 -22.55
C LYS A 133 -14.89 -7.21 -21.06
N THR A 134 -14.47 -8.41 -20.67
CA THR A 134 -14.35 -8.80 -19.26
C THR A 134 -13.24 -8.02 -18.56
N LEU A 135 -12.10 -7.82 -19.24
CA LEU A 135 -11.00 -7.00 -18.72
C LEU A 135 -11.39 -5.53 -18.62
N ASP A 136 -12.06 -4.97 -19.62
CA ASP A 136 -12.55 -3.59 -19.59
C ASP A 136 -13.50 -3.36 -18.40
N PHE A 137 -14.45 -4.27 -18.19
CA PHE A 137 -15.34 -4.23 -17.03
C PHE A 137 -14.57 -4.25 -15.70
N LEU A 138 -13.56 -5.11 -15.55
CA LEU A 138 -12.73 -5.16 -14.35
C LEU A 138 -11.91 -3.88 -14.16
N ILE A 139 -11.31 -3.37 -15.23
CA ILE A 139 -10.52 -2.13 -15.21
C ILE A 139 -11.40 -0.95 -14.77
N ASP A 140 -12.61 -0.81 -15.32
CA ASP A 140 -13.54 0.26 -14.96
C ASP A 140 -13.97 0.20 -13.49
N ILE A 141 -14.21 -1.00 -12.96
CA ILE A 141 -14.51 -1.19 -11.54
C ILE A 141 -13.34 -0.72 -10.68
N PHE A 142 -12.11 -1.11 -11.00
CA PHE A 142 -10.95 -0.73 -10.20
C PHE A 142 -10.60 0.75 -10.35
N HIS A 143 -10.82 1.39 -11.51
CA HIS A 143 -10.73 2.84 -11.66
C HIS A 143 -11.72 3.58 -10.77
N ASN A 144 -12.99 3.17 -10.77
CA ASN A 144 -13.99 3.75 -9.86
C ASN A 144 -13.58 3.59 -8.39
N ARG A 145 -12.99 2.45 -8.02
CA ARG A 145 -12.47 2.21 -6.67
C ARG A 145 -11.28 3.11 -6.33
N ILE A 146 -10.37 3.32 -7.27
CA ILE A 146 -9.23 4.24 -7.12
C ILE A 146 -9.72 5.66 -6.83
N ASP A 147 -10.67 6.15 -7.62
CA ASP A 147 -11.27 7.49 -7.42
C ASP A 147 -11.89 7.66 -6.03
N GLN A 148 -12.59 6.63 -5.54
CA GLN A 148 -13.16 6.64 -4.20
C GLN A 148 -12.08 6.64 -3.11
N LEU A 149 -11.01 5.86 -3.29
CA LEU A 149 -9.90 5.76 -2.34
C LEU A 149 -9.07 7.06 -2.30
N GLU A 150 -8.86 7.71 -3.45
CA GLU A 150 -8.16 8.99 -3.54
C GLU A 150 -8.91 10.12 -2.82
N LYS A 151 -10.23 10.21 -3.04
CA LYS A 151 -11.10 11.19 -2.36
C LYS A 151 -11.07 11.00 -0.83
N LYS A 152 -10.97 9.75 -0.37
CA LYS A 152 -10.87 9.43 1.06
C LYS A 152 -9.47 9.66 1.64
N GLY A 153 -8.42 9.53 0.83
CA GLY A 153 -7.02 9.59 1.25
C GLY A 153 -6.57 10.95 1.76
N TRP A 154 -6.86 12.04 1.04
CA TRP A 154 -6.40 13.38 1.39
C TRP A 154 -6.94 13.89 2.73
N ALA A 155 -8.23 13.68 2.99
CA ALA A 155 -8.86 14.07 4.25
C ALA A 155 -8.25 13.30 5.43
N SER A 156 -8.00 12.00 5.25
CA SER A 156 -7.35 11.17 6.29
C SER A 156 -5.90 11.57 6.54
N ILE A 157 -5.16 11.93 5.49
CA ILE A 157 -3.77 12.41 5.58
C ILE A 157 -3.74 13.73 6.36
N LEU A 158 -4.52 14.74 5.95
CA LEU A 158 -4.59 16.02 6.66
C LEU A 158 -5.07 15.85 8.10
N SER A 159 -6.07 15.01 8.36
CA SER A 159 -6.53 14.75 9.72
C SER A 159 -5.45 14.09 10.58
N THR A 160 -4.72 13.12 10.04
CA THR A 160 -3.70 12.36 10.80
C THR A 160 -2.48 13.22 11.08
N TYR A 161 -1.91 13.87 10.06
CA TYR A 161 -0.70 14.68 10.22
C TYR A 161 -1.01 16.04 10.84
N GLY A 162 -2.20 16.61 10.60
CA GLY A 162 -2.69 17.81 11.26
C GLY A 162 -2.92 17.60 12.75
N GLY A 163 -3.52 16.47 13.15
CA GLY A 163 -3.63 16.11 14.56
C GLY A 163 -2.26 15.96 15.24
N LEU A 164 -1.30 15.33 14.55
CA LEU A 164 0.07 15.20 15.03
C LEU A 164 0.76 16.58 15.16
N ALA A 165 0.60 17.47 14.17
CA ALA A 165 1.14 18.82 14.22
C ALA A 165 0.56 19.63 15.38
N LEU A 166 -0.75 19.58 15.58
CA LEU A 166 -1.42 20.24 16.70
C LEU A 166 -0.90 19.72 18.05
N LEU A 167 -0.70 18.41 18.18
CA LEU A 167 -0.18 17.80 19.41
C LEU A 167 1.20 18.36 19.80
N PHE A 168 2.04 18.72 18.84
CA PHE A 168 3.35 19.33 19.09
C PHE A 168 3.32 20.87 19.16
N ILE A 169 2.39 21.53 18.45
CA ILE A 169 2.25 23.00 18.47
C ILE A 169 1.56 23.48 19.76
N ILE A 170 0.61 22.71 20.31
CA ILE A 170 -0.11 23.10 21.53
C ILE A 170 0.85 23.38 22.69
N PRO A 171 1.82 22.50 23.05
CA PRO A 171 2.80 22.81 24.09
C PRO A 171 3.63 24.08 23.81
N ALA A 172 4.03 24.31 22.55
CA ALA A 172 4.78 25.51 22.17
C ALA A 172 3.93 26.78 22.34
N TRP A 173 2.65 26.72 22.00
CA TRP A 173 1.69 27.81 22.21
C TRP A 173 1.46 28.08 23.70
N THR A 174 1.28 27.02 24.50
CA THR A 174 1.09 27.14 25.96
C THR A 174 2.30 27.78 26.62
N ALA A 175 3.53 27.41 26.20
CA ALA A 175 4.76 28.02 26.68
C ALA A 175 4.86 29.51 26.31
N LEU A 176 4.52 29.87 25.07
CA LEU A 176 4.46 31.28 24.65
C LEU A 176 3.44 32.07 25.49
N ASN A 177 2.24 31.52 25.68
CA ASN A 177 1.17 32.18 26.42
C ASN A 177 1.51 32.35 27.90
N GLN A 178 2.20 31.38 28.52
CA GLN A 178 2.73 31.52 29.87
C GLN A 178 3.83 32.58 29.95
N TRP A 179 4.70 32.69 28.95
CA TRP A 179 5.73 33.73 28.89
C TRP A 179 5.12 35.14 28.77
N ILE A 180 4.11 35.33 27.91
CA ILE A 180 3.42 36.62 27.73
C ILE A 180 2.77 37.09 29.04
N ASN A 181 2.11 36.17 29.74
CA ASN A 181 1.29 36.51 30.91
C ASN A 181 2.04 36.48 32.25
N ASN A 182 3.32 36.09 32.27
CA ASN A 182 4.09 35.97 33.51
C ASN A 182 5.27 36.97 33.57
N PRO A 183 5.14 38.09 34.28
CA PRO A 183 6.13 39.17 34.28
C PRO A 183 7.45 38.81 34.97
N ILE A 184 7.52 37.69 35.70
CA ILE A 184 8.66 37.30 36.55
C ILE A 184 9.72 36.46 35.78
N ASN A 185 9.34 35.82 34.66
CA ASN A 185 10.19 34.89 33.90
C ASN A 185 10.36 35.31 32.43
N LYS A 186 10.72 36.57 32.19
CA LYS A 186 11.01 37.04 30.83
C LYS A 186 12.39 36.54 30.36
N ILE A 187 12.44 35.32 29.83
CA ILE A 187 13.63 34.75 29.18
C ILE A 187 14.02 35.57 27.93
N PHE A 188 13.03 36.12 27.22
CA PHE A 188 13.21 37.03 26.10
C PHE A 188 12.96 38.47 26.52
N ASN A 189 13.75 39.41 25.99
CA ASN A 189 13.65 40.84 26.31
C ASN A 189 12.59 41.57 25.48
N ASP A 190 12.20 41.01 24.33
CA ASP A 190 11.27 41.61 23.37
C ASP A 190 10.20 40.60 22.93
N VAL A 191 8.97 41.09 22.75
CA VAL A 191 7.82 40.35 22.23
C VAL A 191 8.10 39.81 20.83
N SER A 192 8.82 40.57 20.02
CA SER A 192 9.24 40.14 18.67
C SER A 192 10.10 38.87 18.72
N GLN A 193 11.01 38.75 19.68
CA GLN A 193 11.89 37.59 19.83
C GLN A 193 11.13 36.34 20.28
N ALA A 194 10.19 36.48 21.21
CA ALA A 194 9.38 35.36 21.69
C ALA A 194 8.41 34.84 20.60
N ILE A 195 7.77 35.75 19.86
CA ILE A 195 6.92 35.39 18.72
C ILE A 195 7.77 34.74 17.62
N GLY A 196 8.94 35.29 17.32
CA GLY A 196 9.88 34.71 16.34
C GLY A 196 10.33 33.31 16.71
N TYR A 197 10.62 33.05 17.99
CA TYR A 197 10.97 31.73 18.49
C TYR A 197 9.81 30.72 18.37
N PHE A 198 8.59 31.12 18.74
CA PHE A 198 7.40 30.28 18.58
C PHE A 198 7.11 29.93 17.11
N LEU A 199 7.17 30.93 16.22
CA LEU A 199 6.98 30.72 14.79
C LEU A 199 8.09 29.84 14.20
N GLY A 200 9.33 30.01 14.65
CA GLY A 200 10.46 29.18 14.25
C GLY A 200 10.28 27.70 14.64
N ILE A 201 9.92 27.43 15.89
CA ILE A 201 9.65 26.06 16.38
C ILE A 201 8.45 25.45 15.68
N SER A 202 7.35 26.20 15.56
CA SER A 202 6.13 25.71 14.90
C SER A 202 6.39 25.39 13.42
N SER A 203 7.15 26.23 12.72
CA SER A 203 7.60 25.99 11.35
C SER A 203 8.48 24.74 11.25
N LEU A 204 9.45 24.58 12.17
CA LEU A 204 10.30 23.39 12.22
C LEU A 204 9.47 22.10 12.42
N ILE A 205 8.51 22.12 13.34
CA ILE A 205 7.59 21.00 13.59
C ILE A 205 6.80 20.66 12.32
N LEU A 206 6.26 21.68 11.64
CA LEU A 206 5.52 21.48 10.39
C LEU A 206 6.43 20.90 9.29
N ILE A 207 7.67 21.39 9.16
CA ILE A 207 8.65 20.86 8.21
C ILE A 207 8.96 19.39 8.52
N ILE A 208 9.23 19.05 9.77
CA ILE A 208 9.51 17.67 10.17
C ILE A 208 8.32 16.76 9.88
N ILE A 209 7.10 17.18 10.21
CA ILE A 209 5.90 16.35 10.05
C ILE A 209 5.50 16.20 8.57
N PHE A 210 5.46 17.31 7.82
CA PHE A 210 4.93 17.30 6.45
C PHE A 210 5.99 17.05 5.37
N PHE A 211 7.26 17.44 5.58
CA PHE A 211 8.30 17.29 4.55
C PHE A 211 9.27 16.15 4.84
N ILE A 212 9.41 15.69 6.08
CA ILE A 212 10.28 14.56 6.43
C ILE A 212 9.43 13.32 6.72
N TRP A 213 8.51 13.41 7.69
CA TRP A 213 7.77 12.25 8.16
C TRP A 213 6.68 11.80 7.18
N ALA A 214 5.88 12.71 6.62
CA ALA A 214 4.84 12.33 5.67
C ALA A 214 5.39 11.66 4.40
N PRO A 215 6.48 12.14 3.76
CA PRO A 215 7.09 11.48 2.61
C PRO A 215 7.80 10.16 2.96
N ILE A 216 8.41 10.05 4.15
CA ILE A 216 8.97 8.76 4.61
C ILE A 216 7.84 7.75 4.82
N ARG A 217 6.70 8.18 5.38
CA ARG A 217 5.55 7.30 5.57
C ARG A 217 4.87 6.93 4.25
N GLN A 218 4.66 7.88 3.33
CA GLN A 218 4.03 7.64 2.03
C GLN A 218 4.97 6.98 1.00
N GLY A 219 6.26 7.24 1.09
CA GLY A 219 7.25 6.64 0.22
C GLY A 219 7.64 5.25 0.72
N VAL A 220 8.32 5.20 1.87
CA VAL A 220 9.00 3.99 2.36
C VAL A 220 8.05 3.04 3.09
N LEU A 221 7.21 3.57 4.00
CA LEU A 221 6.29 2.71 4.75
C LEU A 221 5.11 2.26 3.91
N GLU A 222 4.53 3.10 3.04
CA GLU A 222 3.49 2.68 2.09
C GLU A 222 4.05 1.84 0.92
N GLU A 223 5.35 1.94 0.58
CA GLU A 223 5.96 0.93 -0.30
C GLU A 223 6.01 -0.45 0.35
N MET A 224 6.31 -0.50 1.65
CA MET A 224 6.48 -1.72 2.41
C MET A 224 5.16 -2.29 2.97
N PHE A 225 4.19 -1.42 3.24
CA PHE A 225 2.84 -1.72 3.70
C PHE A 225 1.89 -1.28 2.61
N SER A 226 1.53 -2.23 1.75
CA SER A 226 0.55 -2.10 0.69
C SER A 226 -0.67 -1.28 1.12
N SER A 227 -0.74 -0.02 0.68
CA SER A 227 -1.97 0.76 0.83
C SER A 227 -3.00 0.18 -0.14
N GLN A 228 -4.25 0.10 0.28
CA GLN A 228 -5.32 -0.42 -0.57
C GLN A 228 -5.40 0.31 -1.91
N LEU A 229 -5.07 1.61 -1.94
CA LEU A 229 -4.97 2.41 -3.16
C LEU A 229 -3.83 1.93 -4.06
N LYS A 230 -2.64 1.72 -3.49
CA LYS A 230 -1.47 1.24 -4.25
C LYS A 230 -1.70 -0.14 -4.84
N ASP A 231 -2.25 -1.07 -4.06
CA ASP A 231 -2.59 -2.41 -4.56
C ASP A 231 -3.59 -2.37 -5.71
N THR A 232 -4.63 -1.55 -5.54
CA THR A 232 -5.67 -1.39 -6.57
C THR A 232 -5.07 -0.82 -7.85
N ARG A 233 -4.17 0.18 -7.76
CA ARG A 233 -3.47 0.75 -8.93
C ARG A 233 -2.57 -0.27 -9.63
N HIS A 234 -1.75 -1.02 -8.89
CA HIS A 234 -0.88 -2.02 -9.50
C HIS A 234 -1.67 -3.18 -10.12
N LEU A 235 -2.77 -3.60 -9.49
CA LEU A 235 -3.68 -4.59 -10.05
C LEU A 235 -4.33 -4.08 -11.35
N THR A 236 -4.80 -2.83 -11.36
CA THR A 236 -5.38 -2.19 -12.56
C THR A 236 -4.37 -2.14 -13.69
N GLN A 237 -3.14 -1.69 -13.41
CA GLN A 237 -2.06 -1.65 -14.40
C GLN A 237 -1.72 -3.04 -14.94
N ALA A 238 -1.76 -4.07 -14.11
CA ALA A 238 -1.55 -5.44 -14.55
C ALA A 238 -2.69 -5.94 -15.46
N LEU A 239 -3.95 -5.60 -15.16
CA LEU A 239 -5.11 -5.90 -16.02
C LEU A 239 -5.02 -5.18 -17.38
N GLU A 240 -4.60 -3.92 -17.39
CA GLU A 240 -4.35 -3.16 -18.63
C GLU A 240 -3.25 -3.81 -19.48
N ASN A 241 -2.16 -4.28 -18.85
CA ASN A 241 -1.11 -5.01 -19.55
C ASN A 241 -1.63 -6.32 -20.15
N ILE A 242 -2.54 -7.03 -19.46
CA ILE A 242 -3.18 -8.24 -20.00
C ILE A 242 -4.06 -7.88 -21.19
N ARG A 243 -4.84 -6.79 -21.12
CA ARG A 243 -5.66 -6.31 -22.24
C ARG A 243 -4.80 -5.98 -23.46
N LEU A 244 -3.70 -5.24 -23.27
CA LEU A 244 -2.75 -4.93 -24.34
C LEU A 244 -2.11 -6.18 -24.94
N ALA A 245 -1.89 -7.22 -24.12
CA ALA A 245 -1.34 -8.49 -24.57
C ALA A 245 -2.26 -9.24 -25.53
N ILE A 246 -3.59 -9.11 -25.39
CA ILE A 246 -4.57 -9.70 -26.31
C ILE A 246 -4.38 -9.14 -27.72
N HIS A 247 -4.11 -7.83 -27.81
CA HIS A 247 -3.92 -7.12 -29.08
C HIS A 247 -2.51 -7.27 -29.68
N THR A 248 -1.52 -7.68 -28.86
CA THR A 248 -0.12 -7.77 -29.27
C THR A 248 0.51 -9.13 -28.95
N PRO A 249 -0.01 -10.24 -29.48
CA PRO A 249 0.46 -11.59 -29.13
C PRO A 249 1.93 -11.83 -29.48
N ALA A 250 2.43 -11.23 -30.57
CA ALA A 250 3.83 -11.34 -30.99
C ALA A 250 4.83 -10.72 -29.99
N TYR A 251 4.44 -9.66 -29.28
CA TYR A 251 5.27 -9.07 -28.23
C TYR A 251 5.39 -10.02 -27.04
N TYR A 252 4.28 -10.64 -26.66
CA TYR A 252 4.23 -11.58 -25.54
C TYR A 252 5.03 -12.86 -25.81
N GLN A 253 4.96 -13.38 -27.03
CA GLN A 253 5.73 -14.54 -27.46
C GLN A 253 7.25 -14.30 -27.38
N LYS A 254 7.70 -13.06 -27.62
CA LYS A 254 9.12 -12.67 -27.55
C LYS A 254 9.65 -12.59 -26.11
N ILE A 255 8.78 -12.31 -25.14
CA ILE A 255 9.15 -12.20 -23.72
C ILE A 255 8.86 -13.47 -22.92
N GLU A 256 8.16 -14.45 -23.51
CA GLU A 256 7.71 -15.69 -22.87
C GLU A 256 8.84 -16.51 -22.24
N SER A 257 10.05 -16.45 -22.81
CA SER A 257 11.24 -17.12 -22.27
C SER A 257 11.92 -16.38 -21.10
N LYS A 258 11.53 -15.13 -20.84
CA LYS A 258 12.15 -14.23 -19.84
C LYS A 258 11.26 -13.97 -18.61
N ILE A 259 9.99 -14.34 -18.71
CA ILE A 259 8.97 -14.26 -17.66
C ILE A 259 9.02 -15.50 -16.75
N MET A 260 8.18 -15.50 -15.71
CA MET A 260 8.13 -16.57 -14.72
C MET A 260 7.67 -17.87 -15.37
N GLN A 261 8.34 -18.97 -15.04
CA GLN A 261 7.96 -20.28 -15.55
C GLN A 261 6.53 -20.63 -15.11
N PRO A 262 5.69 -21.21 -15.99
CA PRO A 262 4.30 -21.55 -15.68
C PRO A 262 4.13 -22.40 -14.41
N GLN A 263 5.03 -23.36 -14.18
CA GLN A 263 5.02 -24.21 -12.98
C GLN A 263 5.10 -23.42 -11.68
N ILE A 264 5.87 -22.32 -11.68
CA ILE A 264 6.02 -21.45 -10.52
C ILE A 264 4.75 -20.61 -10.35
N ILE A 265 4.16 -20.13 -11.44
CA ILE A 265 2.89 -19.39 -11.43
C ILE A 265 1.78 -20.28 -10.84
N ASP A 266 1.64 -21.50 -11.33
CA ASP A 266 0.67 -22.47 -10.84
C ASP A 266 0.87 -22.76 -9.36
N SER A 267 2.13 -22.92 -8.91
CA SER A 267 2.42 -23.13 -7.49
C SER A 267 1.95 -21.98 -6.60
N ILE A 268 2.07 -20.72 -7.06
CA ILE A 268 1.63 -19.53 -6.31
C ILE A 268 0.09 -19.51 -6.21
N ILE A 269 -0.60 -19.84 -7.30
CA ILE A 269 -2.06 -19.88 -7.32
C ILE A 269 -2.60 -21.02 -6.45
N GLN A 270 -2.00 -22.21 -6.54
CA GLN A 270 -2.36 -23.35 -5.68
C GLN A 270 -2.11 -23.05 -4.20
N GLU A 271 -1.00 -22.40 -3.85
CA GLU A 271 -0.74 -21.92 -2.48
C GLU A 271 -1.83 -20.95 -2.00
N TYR A 272 -2.48 -20.20 -2.89
CA TYR A 272 -3.61 -19.34 -2.51
C TYR A 272 -4.90 -20.12 -2.34
N MET A 273 -5.22 -21.02 -3.26
CA MET A 273 -6.43 -21.82 -3.20
C MET A 273 -6.46 -22.69 -1.94
N ASN A 274 -5.32 -23.30 -1.59
CA ASN A 274 -5.18 -24.11 -0.38
C ASN A 274 -5.33 -23.26 0.90
N ASP A 275 -4.66 -22.10 0.97
CA ASP A 275 -4.79 -21.17 2.10
C ASP A 275 -6.24 -20.64 2.25
N SER A 276 -6.97 -20.50 1.14
CA SER A 276 -8.36 -20.02 1.11
C SER A 276 -9.37 -21.10 1.48
N GLN A 277 -9.12 -22.36 1.11
CA GLN A 277 -9.96 -23.52 1.47
C GLN A 277 -9.86 -23.87 2.95
N GLU A 278 -8.70 -23.67 3.60
CA GLU A 278 -8.60 -23.76 5.07
C GLU A 278 -9.42 -22.69 5.80
N GLN A 279 -9.79 -21.59 5.12
CA GLN A 279 -10.60 -20.51 5.68
C GLN A 279 -12.07 -20.53 5.24
N THR A 280 -12.44 -21.30 4.22
CA THR A 280 -13.81 -21.32 3.71
C THR A 280 -14.22 -22.71 3.22
N ASN A 281 -15.03 -23.37 4.05
CA ASN A 281 -15.98 -24.40 3.61
C ASN A 281 -17.06 -23.71 2.77
N ILE A 282 -16.73 -23.27 1.56
CA ILE A 282 -17.65 -22.64 0.61
C ILE A 282 -17.74 -23.56 -0.60
N SER A 283 -18.96 -24.02 -0.88
CA SER A 283 -19.33 -24.81 -2.07
C SER A 283 -18.75 -24.20 -3.35
N PRO A 284 -18.37 -25.03 -4.34
CA PRO A 284 -17.93 -24.54 -5.64
C PRO A 284 -19.00 -23.63 -6.26
N LEU A 285 -18.57 -22.49 -6.81
CA LEU A 285 -19.45 -21.57 -7.54
C LEU A 285 -20.16 -22.32 -8.70
N PRO A 286 -21.46 -22.06 -8.94
CA PRO A 286 -22.15 -22.64 -10.08
C PRO A 286 -21.60 -22.11 -11.40
N ASN A 287 -21.52 -23.01 -12.38
CA ASN A 287 -20.84 -22.91 -13.68
C ASN A 287 -21.29 -21.81 -14.66
N ASN A 288 -22.08 -20.81 -14.24
CA ASN A 288 -22.42 -19.69 -15.11
C ASN A 288 -22.85 -18.45 -14.29
N MET A 289 -21.85 -17.64 -13.90
CA MET A 289 -22.07 -16.41 -13.12
C MET A 289 -22.86 -15.35 -13.91
N PHE A 290 -22.80 -15.37 -15.25
CA PHE A 290 -23.61 -14.50 -16.12
C PHE A 290 -25.10 -14.84 -16.05
N VAL A 291 -25.45 -16.13 -15.97
CA VAL A 291 -26.83 -16.57 -15.84
C VAL A 291 -27.39 -16.18 -14.47
N ALA A 292 -26.59 -16.26 -13.42
CA ALA A 292 -27.00 -15.82 -12.08
C ALA A 292 -27.26 -14.31 -12.01
N ASP A 293 -26.39 -13.48 -12.60
CA ASP A 293 -26.55 -12.02 -12.63
C ASP A 293 -27.72 -11.57 -13.54
N GLU A 294 -27.96 -12.24 -14.67
CA GLU A 294 -29.15 -11.99 -15.50
C GLU A 294 -30.45 -12.41 -14.82
N ILE A 295 -30.46 -13.54 -14.10
CA ILE A 295 -31.63 -13.96 -13.31
C ILE A 295 -31.90 -12.97 -12.16
N GLU A 296 -30.86 -12.40 -11.54
CA GLU A 296 -31.00 -11.38 -10.49
C GLU A 296 -31.54 -10.06 -11.06
N LYS A 297 -31.07 -9.63 -12.23
CA LYS A 297 -31.64 -8.47 -12.96
C LYS A 297 -33.10 -8.69 -13.35
N LEU A 298 -33.45 -9.88 -13.83
CA LEU A 298 -34.83 -10.24 -14.15
C LEU A 298 -35.73 -10.26 -12.90
N ALA A 299 -35.21 -10.70 -11.75
CA ALA A 299 -35.93 -10.69 -10.49
C ALA A 299 -36.21 -9.25 -10.01
N ILE A 300 -35.25 -8.35 -10.15
CA ILE A 300 -35.42 -6.91 -9.85
C ILE A 300 -36.48 -6.29 -10.77
N LEU A 301 -36.53 -6.66 -12.06
CA LEU A 301 -37.53 -6.16 -13.00
C LEU A 301 -38.94 -6.68 -12.67
N LYS A 302 -39.05 -7.93 -12.24
CA LYS A 302 -40.30 -8.53 -11.75
C LYS A 302 -40.79 -7.84 -10.48
N ASP A 303 -39.92 -7.61 -9.50
CA ASP A 303 -40.27 -6.93 -8.23
C ASP A 303 -40.71 -5.48 -8.45
N LYS A 304 -40.15 -4.82 -9.47
CA LYS A 304 -40.59 -3.49 -9.92
C LYS A 304 -41.87 -3.51 -10.76
N LYS A 305 -42.51 -4.68 -10.95
CA LYS A 305 -43.70 -4.91 -11.79
C LYS A 305 -43.53 -4.47 -13.25
N ILE A 306 -42.30 -4.47 -13.75
CA ILE A 306 -41.99 -4.09 -15.14
C ILE A 306 -42.24 -5.27 -16.09
N ILE A 307 -42.05 -6.50 -15.61
CA ILE A 307 -42.37 -7.74 -16.32
C ILE A 307 -43.33 -8.59 -15.48
N THR A 308 -44.14 -9.42 -16.16
CA THR A 308 -45.08 -10.34 -15.51
C THR A 308 -44.39 -11.63 -15.02
N ASP A 309 -45.02 -12.33 -14.08
CA ASP A 309 -44.50 -13.62 -13.57
C ASP A 309 -44.29 -14.66 -14.67
N ALA A 310 -45.18 -14.69 -15.68
CA ALA A 310 -45.08 -15.59 -16.81
C ALA A 310 -43.87 -15.25 -17.72
N GLU A 311 -43.56 -13.96 -17.90
CA GLU A 311 -42.40 -13.50 -18.67
C GLU A 311 -41.08 -13.78 -17.94
N PHE A 312 -41.07 -13.61 -16.61
CA PHE A 312 -39.91 -13.94 -15.79
C PHE A 312 -39.57 -15.44 -15.88
N ILE A 313 -40.56 -16.33 -15.76
CA ILE A 313 -40.34 -17.78 -15.83
C ILE A 313 -39.81 -18.18 -17.21
N LYS A 314 -40.43 -17.68 -18.29
CA LYS A 314 -40.01 -17.99 -19.67
C LYS A 314 -38.59 -17.51 -20.00
N GLN A 315 -38.22 -16.32 -19.52
CA GLN A 315 -36.87 -15.79 -19.75
C GLN A 315 -35.82 -16.49 -18.88
N LYS A 316 -36.17 -16.86 -17.64
CA LYS A 316 -35.31 -17.66 -16.76
C LYS A 316 -35.05 -19.06 -17.32
N GLU A 317 -36.05 -19.75 -17.86
CA GLU A 317 -35.88 -21.07 -18.50
C GLU A 317 -34.92 -20.97 -19.70
N LYS A 318 -35.08 -19.95 -20.54
CA LYS A 318 -34.19 -19.71 -21.70
C LYS A 318 -32.72 -19.43 -21.32
N LEU A 319 -32.47 -18.94 -20.10
CA LEU A 319 -31.12 -18.68 -19.60
C LEU A 319 -30.47 -19.91 -18.94
N LEU A 320 -31.26 -20.95 -18.65
CA LEU A 320 -30.81 -22.17 -17.99
C LEU A 320 -30.65 -23.37 -18.96
N ASP A 321 -31.17 -23.26 -20.18
CA ASP A 321 -30.95 -24.18 -21.33
C ASP A 321 -29.62 -23.88 -22.06
#